data_AF-A0A2H5ZYW2-F1
#
_entry.id   AF-A0A2H5ZYW2-F1
#
_cell.length_a   1.000
_cell.length_b   1.000
_cell.length_c   1.000
_cell.angle_alpha   90.00
_cell.angle_beta   90.00
_cell.angle_gamma   90.00
#
_symmetry.space_group_name_H-M   'P 1'
#
loop_
_entity.id
_entity.type
_entity.pdbx_description
1 polymer ?
#
loop_
_entity_poly.entity_id
_entity_poly.type
_entity_poly.pdbx_seq_one_letter_code
_entity_poly.pdbx_strand_id
1 'polypeptide(L)'
;MARVSNLIRRAERATKPAPRTVARRGPSPVERATRYLREVRAELNRVTWPSRQELIAGTVVVLVVVSVTAAYLGAWDAVFTWLFQRVLR
;
A
#
# COMPACT_ATOMS: atom_id res chain seq x y z
N MET A 1 -35.87 56.20 32.18
CA MET A 1 -35.20 55.62 31.00
C MET A 1 -34.39 54.33 31.26
N ALA A 2 -33.90 54.06 32.48
CA ALA A 2 -33.04 52.88 32.74
C ALA A 2 -33.74 51.50 32.76
N ARG A 3 -35.07 51.43 32.98
CA ARG A 3 -35.81 50.16 33.07
C ARG A 3 -36.00 49.46 31.72
N VAL A 4 -36.13 50.21 30.62
CA VAL A 4 -36.36 49.65 29.28
C VAL A 4 -35.08 49.04 28.69
N SER A 5 -33.90 49.64 28.95
CA SER A 5 -32.61 49.11 28.47
C SER A 5 -32.33 47.70 29.03
N ASN A 6 -32.73 47.44 30.28
CA ASN A 6 -32.53 46.14 30.91
C ASN A 6 -33.50 45.07 30.37
N LEU A 7 -34.65 45.48 29.84
CA LEU A 7 -35.62 44.57 29.21
C LEU A 7 -35.14 44.14 27.81
N ILE A 8 -34.60 45.07 27.02
CA ILE A 8 -34.04 44.76 25.68
C ILE A 8 -32.81 43.86 25.81
N ARG A 9 -31.91 44.17 26.76
CA ARG A 9 -30.70 43.37 27.00
C ARG A 9 -30.98 41.96 27.53
N ARG A 10 -32.16 41.73 28.14
CA ARG A 10 -32.64 40.39 28.55
C ARG A 10 -33.26 39.63 27.38
N ALA A 11 -34.00 40.31 26.51
CA ALA A 11 -34.55 39.72 25.29
C ALA A 11 -33.43 39.26 24.32
N GLU A 12 -32.37 40.05 24.14
CA GLU A 12 -31.21 39.67 23.30
C GLU A 12 -30.44 38.46 23.85
N ARG A 13 -30.39 38.30 25.18
CA ARG A 13 -29.73 37.15 25.82
C ARG A 13 -30.54 35.86 25.67
N ALA A 14 -31.86 35.94 25.56
CA ALA A 14 -32.71 34.79 25.32
C ALA A 14 -32.60 34.26 23.87
N THR A 15 -32.19 35.12 22.92
CA THR A 15 -32.11 34.80 21.49
C THR A 15 -30.70 34.45 21.01
N LYS A 16 -29.67 34.54 21.85
CA LYS A 16 -28.31 34.12 21.46
C LYS A 16 -28.20 32.59 21.59
N PRO A 17 -28.15 31.82 20.50
CA PRO A 17 -28.01 30.37 20.62
C PRO A 17 -26.67 30.06 21.28
N ALA A 18 -26.70 29.20 22.30
CA ALA A 18 -25.49 28.70 22.94
C ALA A 18 -24.54 28.09 21.89
N PRO A 19 -23.21 28.19 22.07
CA PRO A 19 -22.28 27.57 21.14
C PRO A 19 -22.55 26.07 21.16
N ARG A 20 -23.06 25.54 20.04
CA ARG A 20 -23.23 24.10 19.85
C ARG A 20 -21.84 23.50 19.90
N THR A 21 -21.50 22.89 21.04
CA THR A 21 -20.36 21.99 21.15
C THR A 21 -20.59 20.90 20.13
N VAL A 22 -19.86 20.97 19.03
CA VAL A 22 -19.94 19.99 17.93
C VAL A 22 -19.65 18.64 18.57
N ALA A 23 -20.68 17.81 18.73
CA ALA A 23 -20.54 16.48 19.27
C ALA A 23 -19.47 15.79 18.42
N ARG A 24 -18.35 15.43 19.06
CA ARG A 24 -17.16 14.91 18.41
C ARG A 24 -17.53 13.55 17.81
N ARG A 25 -17.99 13.56 16.56
CA ARG A 25 -18.28 12.34 15.80
C ARG A 25 -16.97 11.56 15.75
N GLY A 26 -16.96 10.34 16.29
CA GLY A 26 -15.80 9.46 16.20
C GLY A 26 -15.37 9.33 14.72
N PRO A 27 -14.08 9.11 14.46
CA PRO A 27 -13.56 9.12 13.09
C PRO A 27 -14.34 8.12 12.25
N SER A 28 -14.82 8.59 11.09
CA SER A 28 -15.62 7.75 10.20
C SER A 28 -14.80 6.55 9.70
N PRO A 29 -15.43 5.43 9.31
CA PRO A 29 -14.70 4.29 8.73
C PRO A 29 -13.80 4.69 7.55
N VAL A 30 -14.23 5.70 6.77
CA VAL A 30 -13.45 6.29 5.68
C VAL A 30 -12.19 6.97 6.20
N GLU A 31 -12.30 7.73 7.29
CA GLU A 31 -11.19 8.44 7.93
C GLU A 31 -10.16 7.48 8.55
N ARG A 32 -10.63 6.32 9.05
CA ARG A 32 -9.74 5.23 9.48
C ARG A 32 -8.99 4.60 8.30
N ALA A 33 -9.67 4.37 7.19
CA ALA A 33 -9.06 3.77 5.99
C ALA A 33 -8.04 4.71 5.34
N THR A 34 -8.33 6.01 5.25
CA THR A 34 -7.37 7.00 4.72
C THR A 34 -6.14 7.14 5.62
N ARG A 35 -6.33 7.11 6.94
CA ARG A 35 -5.22 7.08 7.90
C ARG A 35 -4.34 5.84 7.73
N TYR A 36 -4.94 4.66 7.58
CA TYR A 36 -4.24 3.41 7.32
C TYR A 36 -3.44 3.44 6.00
N LEU A 37 -4.04 3.89 4.90
CA LEU A 37 -3.35 3.99 3.61
C LEU A 37 -2.16 4.98 3.67
N ARG A 38 -2.31 6.06 4.44
CA ARG A 38 -1.23 7.02 4.68
C ARG A 38 -0.10 6.41 5.49
N GLU A 39 -0.41 5.60 6.51
CA GLU A 39 0.57 4.84 7.29
C GLU A 39 1.30 3.81 6.40
N VAL A 40 0.57 3.04 5.57
CA VAL A 40 1.17 2.09 4.61
C VAL A 40 2.08 2.79 3.61
N ARG A 41 1.67 3.94 3.06
CA ARG A 41 2.51 4.70 2.13
C ARG A 41 3.77 5.24 2.78
N ALA A 42 3.68 5.66 4.05
CA ALA A 42 4.86 6.10 4.80
C ALA A 42 5.86 4.95 5.01
N GLU A 43 5.39 3.72 5.24
CA GLU A 43 6.26 2.54 5.37
C GLU A 43 6.80 2.06 4.01
N LEU A 44 5.98 2.09 2.95
CA LEU A 44 6.43 1.79 1.58
C LEU A 44 7.53 2.72 1.09
N ASN A 45 7.57 3.97 1.56
CA ASN A 45 8.67 4.90 1.25
C ASN A 45 10.00 4.50 1.91
N ARG A 46 9.98 3.65 2.94
CA ARG A 46 11.19 3.08 3.54
C ARG A 46 11.72 1.87 2.78
N VAL A 47 10.91 1.29 1.91
CA VAL A 47 11.34 0.20 1.03
C VAL A 47 12.29 0.79 -0.01
N THR A 48 13.55 0.38 0.07
CA THR A 48 14.58 0.72 -0.91
C THR A 48 14.30 -0.07 -2.19
N TRP A 49 13.50 0.50 -3.08
CA TRP A 49 13.26 -0.10 -4.39
C TRP A 49 14.58 -0.11 -5.17
N PRO A 50 14.95 -1.28 -5.72
CA PRO A 50 16.20 -1.42 -6.45
C PRO A 50 16.23 -0.44 -7.63
N SER A 51 17.41 0.07 -7.94
CA SER A 51 17.58 0.92 -9.11
C SER A 51 17.22 0.12 -10.38
N ARG A 52 16.83 0.81 -11.47
CA ARG A 52 16.53 0.14 -12.75
C ARG A 52 17.71 -0.73 -13.23
N GLN A 53 18.94 -0.32 -12.92
CA GLN A 53 20.15 -1.04 -13.28
C GLN A 53 20.31 -2.33 -12.46
N GLU A 54 20.09 -2.28 -11.14
CA GLU A 54 20.09 -3.48 -10.29
C GLU A 54 19.03 -4.48 -10.73
N LEU A 55 17.84 -3.99 -11.09
CA LEU A 55 16.74 -4.85 -11.55
C LEU A 55 17.10 -5.57 -12.85
N ILE A 56 17.71 -4.86 -13.81
CA ILE A 56 18.18 -5.45 -15.07
C ILE A 56 19.34 -6.42 -14.81
N ALA A 57 20.32 -6.04 -13.99
CA ALA A 57 21.44 -6.91 -13.66
C ALA A 57 20.95 -8.21 -12.99
N GLY A 58 20.00 -8.10 -12.06
CA GLY A 58 19.39 -9.25 -11.38
C GLY A 58 18.68 -10.19 -12.35
N THR A 59 17.86 -9.66 -13.26
CA THR A 59 17.14 -10.51 -14.23
C THR A 59 18.07 -11.13 -15.27
N VAL A 60 19.13 -10.43 -15.69
CA VAL A 60 20.15 -10.97 -16.59
C VAL A 60 20.87 -12.15 -15.96
N VAL A 61 21.29 -12.03 -14.69
CA VAL A 61 21.93 -13.15 -13.97
C VAL A 61 21.00 -14.36 -13.91
N VAL A 62 19.72 -14.15 -13.56
CA VAL A 62 18.72 -15.23 -13.52
C VAL A 62 18.57 -15.89 -14.89
N LEU A 63 18.47 -15.11 -15.98
CA LEU A 63 18.39 -15.66 -17.34
C LEU A 63 19.60 -16.53 -17.67
N VAL A 64 20.82 -16.07 -17.35
CA VAL A 64 22.04 -16.85 -17.60
C VAL A 64 22.01 -18.17 -16.83
N VAL A 65 21.69 -18.14 -15.54
CA VAL A 65 21.66 -19.34 -14.70
C VAL A 65 20.60 -20.33 -15.19
N VAL A 66 19.41 -19.85 -15.54
CA VAL A 66 18.32 -20.69 -16.06
C VAL A 66 18.69 -21.28 -17.42
N SER A 67 19.28 -20.49 -18.33
CA SER A 67 19.74 -20.99 -19.63
C SER A 67 20.81 -22.07 -19.49
N VAL A 68 21.80 -21.89 -18.61
CA VAL A 68 22.83 -22.91 -18.36
C VAL A 68 22.22 -24.17 -17.75
N THR A 69 21.34 -24.02 -16.77
CA THR A 69 20.65 -25.14 -16.13
C THR A 69 19.79 -25.91 -17.13
N ALA A 70 19.04 -25.21 -17.98
CA ALA A 70 18.23 -25.82 -19.02
C ALA A 70 19.08 -26.58 -20.06
N ALA A 71 20.21 -26.00 -20.49
CA ALA A 71 21.12 -26.67 -21.41
C ALA A 71 21.74 -27.92 -20.79
N TYR A 72 22.13 -27.86 -19.52
CA TYR A 72 22.69 -28.99 -18.79
C TYR A 72 21.68 -30.13 -18.64
N LEU A 73 20.47 -29.83 -18.16
CA LEU A 73 19.42 -30.84 -18.01
C LEU A 73 18.99 -31.40 -19.37
N GLY A 74 18.80 -30.53 -20.37
CA GLY A 74 18.45 -30.95 -21.72
C GLY A 74 19.49 -31.85 -22.38
N ALA A 75 20.79 -31.65 -22.08
CA ALA A 75 21.84 -32.56 -22.52
C ALA A 75 21.68 -33.96 -21.89
N TRP A 76 21.38 -34.03 -20.59
CA TRP A 76 21.10 -35.31 -19.92
C TRP A 76 19.84 -35.97 -20.45
N ASP A 77 18.76 -35.23 -20.70
CA ASP A 77 17.54 -35.75 -21.31
C ASP A 77 17.80 -36.38 -22.68
N ALA A 78 18.66 -35.74 -23.50
CA ALA A 78 19.07 -36.27 -24.80
C ALA A 78 19.91 -37.55 -24.68
N VAL A 79 20.87 -37.57 -23.75
CA VAL A 79 21.72 -38.75 -23.47
C VAL A 79 20.87 -39.93 -23.01
N PHE A 80 19.94 -39.72 -22.08
CA PHE A 80 19.06 -40.79 -21.61
C PHE A 80 18.10 -41.27 -22.69
N THR A 81 17.55 -40.36 -23.50
CA THR A 81 16.70 -40.74 -24.65
C THR A 81 17.46 -41.64 -25.61
N TRP A 82 18.71 -41.27 -25.97
CA TRP A 82 19.56 -42.09 -26.82
C TRP A 82 19.87 -43.45 -26.19
N LEU A 83 20.20 -43.49 -24.89
CA LEU A 83 20.49 -44.71 -24.16
C LEU A 83 19.28 -45.65 -24.10
N PHE A 84 18.10 -45.14 -23.74
CA PHE A 84 16.87 -45.94 -23.70
C PHE A 84 16.50 -46.49 -25.07
N GLN A 85 16.63 -45.70 -26.14
CA GLN A 85 16.39 -46.19 -27.50
C GLN A 85 17.35 -47.31 -27.93
N ARG A 86 18.56 -47.37 -27.34
CA ARG A 86 19.55 -48.41 -27.61
C ARG A 86 19.33 -49.67 -26.77
N VAL A 87 18.75 -49.54 -25.58
CA VAL A 87 18.49 -50.62 -24.61
C VAL A 87 17.11 -51.26 -24.80
N LEU A 88 16.07 -50.47 -25.09
CA LEU A 88 14.68 -50.94 -25.28
C LEU A 88 14.36 -51.37 -26.72
N ARG A 89 15.36 -51.35 -27.62
CA ARG A 89 15.30 -51.97 -28.94
C ARG A 89 15.88 -53.37 -28.89
#